data_AF-A0AAD7UNU5-F1
#
_entry.id   AF-A0AAD7UNU5-F1
#
_cell.length_a   1.000
_cell.length_b   1.000
_cell.length_c   1.000
_cell.angle_alpha   90.00
_cell.angle_beta   90.00
_cell.angle_gamma   90.00
#
_symmetry.space_group_name_H-M   'P 1'
#
loop_
_entity.id
_entity.type
_entity.pdbx_description
1 polymer ?
#
loop_
_entity_poly.entity_id
_entity_poly.type
_entity_poly.pdbx_seq_one_letter_code
_entity_poly.pdbx_strand_id
1 'polypeptide(L)'
;MSSRRERAPEEDAPIIPVSSDVERSLQAPAVAPPAEKEKKRRGGVQCVEVKYLVCCLLVVQNTGAVILMRYTRSMPGENEFITQTAVLMQECLKGLACALLLLREQGSIGSAWEHPREALKTSVPALLYLVQNNLQYVAVTYLDAATYTVSYQTKIVWSGALSVALLGRRLSKHKWLGIALLAFGVACVQLDGNQPSAATADVAYAARLLGMTSVISAAVVSALAGVYFEKILKGAKVGLWTRNLQLAAYSVIVGYANLVASKPGADIRKGQTTFFHGYTRVTWACIALNAFGGLLVGTVIRYADAVLKDVALGCSIVLSSVVSIFLFDFQINSLIALGIAAVIYAVFLYGERATCCGLLRPPPDPANKSTALADDKKQLPLVNADAQK
;
A
#
# COMPACT_ATOMS: atom_id res chain seq x y z
N MET A 1 25.94 -62.13 21.40
CA MET A 1 26.63 -63.43 21.24
C MET A 1 25.85 -64.25 20.23
N SER A 2 26.59 -64.90 19.33
CA SER A 2 26.16 -65.57 18.10
C SER A 2 25.63 -66.99 18.34
N SER A 3 24.63 -67.42 17.57
CA SER A 3 24.61 -68.69 16.80
C SER A 3 23.31 -68.73 15.98
N ARG A 4 23.29 -68.68 14.64
CA ARG A 4 23.81 -69.57 13.58
C ARG A 4 23.20 -70.99 13.63
N ARG A 5 22.24 -71.24 12.75
CA ARG A 5 21.87 -72.57 12.25
C ARG A 5 21.98 -72.55 10.72
N GLU A 6 22.92 -73.33 10.20
CA GLU A 6 23.08 -73.67 8.78
C GLU A 6 22.32 -74.97 8.47
N ARG A 7 21.66 -75.05 7.28
CA ARG A 7 21.70 -76.22 6.38
C ARG A 7 21.13 -75.89 4.99
N ALA A 8 21.85 -76.33 3.95
CA ALA A 8 21.67 -76.18 2.49
C ALA A 8 20.82 -77.32 1.87
N PRO A 9 20.84 -77.63 0.54
CA PRO A 9 21.02 -76.87 -0.73
C PRO A 9 19.89 -77.11 -1.78
N GLU A 10 20.02 -76.48 -2.96
CA GLU A 10 19.20 -76.58 -4.19
C GLU A 10 19.06 -77.98 -4.83
N GLU A 11 17.94 -78.23 -5.53
CA GLU A 11 17.85 -79.19 -6.64
C GLU A 11 16.78 -78.74 -7.67
N ASP A 12 17.11 -78.93 -8.96
CA ASP A 12 16.52 -78.38 -10.19
C ASP A 12 15.19 -79.01 -10.67
N ALA A 13 14.49 -78.25 -11.54
CA ALA A 13 13.79 -78.64 -12.80
C ALA A 13 12.34 -78.12 -12.93
N PRO A 14 11.75 -78.01 -14.15
CA PRO A 14 12.31 -77.74 -15.47
C PRO A 14 11.60 -76.57 -16.23
N ILE A 15 12.24 -76.08 -17.28
CA ILE A 15 11.73 -75.11 -18.27
C ILE A 15 10.79 -75.82 -19.27
N ILE A 16 9.58 -75.29 -19.49
CA ILE A 16 8.63 -75.70 -20.54
C ILE A 16 8.26 -74.45 -21.38
N PRO A 17 8.19 -74.52 -22.72
CA PRO A 17 8.28 -73.35 -23.61
C PRO A 17 6.94 -72.64 -23.89
N VAL A 18 7.10 -71.40 -24.38
CA VAL A 18 6.10 -70.36 -24.70
C VAL A 18 5.03 -70.82 -25.71
N SER A 19 3.77 -70.47 -25.48
CA SER A 19 2.74 -70.38 -26.53
C SER A 19 2.22 -68.94 -26.65
N SER A 20 2.32 -68.40 -27.86
CA SER A 20 2.07 -67.01 -28.28
C SER A 20 0.60 -66.57 -28.31
N ASP A 21 -0.29 -67.23 -27.57
CA ASP A 21 -1.74 -67.02 -27.66
C ASP A 21 -2.35 -66.20 -26.50
N VAL A 22 -1.52 -65.69 -25.58
CA VAL A 22 -1.97 -64.87 -24.44
C VAL A 22 -1.86 -63.36 -24.70
N GLU A 23 -1.02 -62.91 -25.65
CA GLU A 23 -0.84 -61.47 -25.91
C GLU A 23 -1.86 -60.86 -26.89
N ARG A 24 -2.70 -61.66 -27.55
CA ARG A 24 -3.61 -61.18 -28.60
C ARG A 24 -5.05 -60.91 -28.15
N SER A 25 -5.41 -61.23 -26.90
CA SER A 25 -6.76 -61.09 -26.34
C SER A 25 -6.93 -59.88 -25.40
N LEU A 26 -5.94 -59.00 -25.27
CA LEU A 26 -5.98 -57.79 -24.45
C LEU A 26 -6.06 -56.46 -25.23
N GLN A 27 -6.24 -56.51 -26.55
CA GLN A 27 -6.51 -55.31 -27.37
C GLN A 27 -8.00 -55.23 -27.74
N ALA A 28 -8.82 -54.81 -26.77
CA ALA A 28 -10.13 -54.23 -27.02
C ALA A 28 -10.08 -52.73 -26.64
N PRO A 29 -10.51 -51.80 -27.52
CA PRO A 29 -10.45 -50.37 -27.23
C PRO A 29 -11.49 -50.02 -26.14
N ALA A 30 -11.00 -49.63 -24.97
CA ALA A 30 -11.86 -49.11 -23.91
C ALA A 30 -12.47 -47.76 -24.33
N VAL A 31 -13.80 -47.75 -24.36
CA VAL A 31 -14.69 -46.63 -24.68
C VAL A 31 -14.36 -45.40 -23.83
N ALA A 32 -14.14 -44.26 -24.49
CA ALA A 32 -13.93 -42.98 -23.83
C ALA A 32 -15.16 -42.58 -22.97
N PRO A 33 -14.99 -42.07 -21.74
CA PRO A 33 -16.10 -41.61 -20.93
C PRO A 33 -16.79 -40.40 -21.59
N PRO A 34 -18.11 -40.24 -21.44
CA PRO A 34 -18.86 -39.16 -22.09
C PRO A 34 -18.40 -37.80 -21.55
N ALA A 35 -18.16 -36.88 -22.47
CA ALA A 35 -17.79 -35.49 -22.18
C ALA A 35 -18.76 -34.86 -21.17
N GLU A 36 -18.21 -34.47 -20.02
CA GLU A 36 -18.94 -33.74 -18.99
C GLU A 36 -19.37 -32.39 -19.56
N LYS A 37 -20.67 -32.23 -19.78
CA LYS A 37 -21.25 -30.96 -20.24
C LYS A 37 -21.03 -29.90 -19.17
N GLU A 38 -20.11 -28.99 -19.46
CA GLU A 38 -19.80 -27.79 -18.69
C GLU A 38 -21.10 -27.03 -18.35
N LYS A 39 -21.50 -27.09 -17.08
CA LYS A 39 -22.74 -26.48 -16.59
C LYS A 39 -22.55 -24.97 -16.45
N LYS A 40 -22.90 -24.26 -17.53
CA LYS A 40 -22.99 -22.81 -17.61
C LYS A 40 -24.00 -22.27 -16.56
N ARG A 41 -23.60 -21.17 -15.91
CA ARG A 41 -24.38 -20.23 -15.06
C ARG A 41 -24.57 -20.61 -13.59
N ARG A 42 -23.62 -20.17 -12.76
CA ARG A 42 -23.94 -19.45 -11.51
C ARG A 42 -23.64 -17.97 -11.75
N GLY A 43 -24.60 -17.11 -11.43
CA GLY A 43 -24.49 -15.65 -11.58
C GLY A 43 -23.23 -15.16 -10.89
N GLY A 44 -22.33 -14.57 -11.68
CA GLY A 44 -21.10 -13.99 -11.18
C GLY A 44 -21.46 -12.77 -10.34
N VAL A 45 -21.41 -12.92 -9.01
CA VAL A 45 -20.94 -11.81 -8.19
C VAL A 45 -19.54 -11.53 -8.73
N GLN A 46 -19.34 -10.39 -9.40
CA GLN A 46 -18.00 -9.93 -9.75
C GLN A 46 -17.19 -9.94 -8.47
N CYS A 47 -16.29 -10.90 -8.33
CA CYS A 47 -15.41 -10.99 -7.18
C CYS A 47 -14.49 -9.77 -7.28
N VAL A 48 -14.86 -8.68 -6.59
CA VAL A 48 -14.04 -7.47 -6.54
C VAL A 48 -12.72 -7.92 -5.93
N GLU A 49 -11.64 -7.81 -6.71
CA GLU A 49 -10.31 -8.18 -6.24
C GLU A 49 -10.01 -7.44 -4.94
N VAL A 50 -9.60 -8.17 -3.90
CA VAL A 50 -9.44 -7.67 -2.52
C VAL A 50 -8.63 -6.37 -2.48
N LYS A 51 -7.65 -6.22 -3.37
CA LYS A 51 -6.85 -5.00 -3.52
C LYS A 51 -7.69 -3.73 -3.74
N TYR A 52 -8.74 -3.80 -4.57
CA TYR A 52 -9.59 -2.64 -4.86
C TYR A 52 -10.51 -2.33 -3.69
N LEU A 53 -11.03 -3.36 -3.00
CA LEU A 53 -11.83 -3.17 -1.79
C LEU A 53 -11.04 -2.45 -0.70
N VAL A 54 -9.83 -2.91 -0.40
CA VAL A 54 -8.97 -2.30 0.63
C VAL A 54 -8.54 -0.89 0.19
N CYS A 55 -8.30 -0.64 -1.10
CA CYS A 55 -8.02 0.72 -1.60
C CYS A 55 -9.23 1.65 -1.43
N CYS A 56 -10.45 1.21 -1.78
CA CYS A 56 -11.65 2.01 -1.57
C CYS A 56 -11.88 2.32 -0.09
N LEU A 57 -11.67 1.34 0.80
CA LEU A 57 -11.74 1.56 2.24
C LEU A 57 -10.71 2.58 2.72
N LEU A 58 -9.48 2.53 2.20
CA LEU A 58 -8.44 3.52 2.51
C LEU A 58 -8.85 4.93 2.02
N VAL A 59 -9.44 5.06 0.83
CA VAL A 59 -9.94 6.34 0.32
C VAL A 59 -11.00 6.91 1.25
N VAL A 60 -12.02 6.12 1.59
CA VAL A 60 -13.12 6.55 2.47
C VAL A 60 -12.62 6.91 3.86
N GLN A 61 -11.76 6.06 4.45
CA GLN A 61 -11.16 6.30 5.75
C GLN A 61 -10.35 7.60 5.75
N ASN A 62 -9.49 7.82 4.76
CA ASN A 62 -8.64 8.99 4.72
C ASN A 62 -9.45 10.27 4.47
N THR A 63 -10.49 10.19 3.64
CA THR A 63 -11.43 11.32 3.47
C THR A 63 -12.14 11.67 4.77
N GLY A 64 -12.65 10.67 5.49
CA GLY A 64 -13.26 10.88 6.81
C GLY A 64 -12.28 11.51 7.80
N ALA A 65 -11.03 11.05 7.81
CA ALA A 65 -9.99 11.59 8.69
C ALA A 65 -9.67 13.06 8.38
N VAL A 66 -9.59 13.44 7.10
CA VAL A 66 -9.36 14.83 6.68
C VAL A 66 -10.53 15.73 7.10
N ILE A 67 -11.77 15.30 6.88
CA ILE A 67 -12.97 16.07 7.26
C ILE A 67 -13.04 16.23 8.77
N LEU A 68 -12.82 15.16 9.53
CA LEU A 68 -12.85 15.20 10.98
C LEU A 68 -11.75 16.12 11.55
N MET A 69 -10.56 16.12 10.94
CA MET A 69 -9.48 17.05 11.29
C MET A 69 -9.78 18.51 10.93
N ARG A 70 -10.57 18.76 9.88
CA ARG A 70 -11.08 20.12 9.59
C ARG A 70 -12.08 20.53 10.66
N TYR A 71 -13.01 19.63 11.00
CA TYR A 71 -14.01 19.88 12.04
C TYR A 71 -13.38 20.23 13.40
N THR A 72 -12.39 19.45 13.88
CA THR A 72 -11.71 19.73 15.16
C THR A 72 -10.98 21.08 15.16
N ARG A 73 -10.48 21.52 14.00
CA ARG A 73 -9.79 22.81 13.88
C ARG A 73 -10.74 24.00 13.80
N SER A 74 -11.95 23.80 13.30
CA SER A 74 -12.96 24.86 13.14
C SER A 74 -13.77 25.13 14.42
N MET A 75 -13.84 24.18 15.35
CA MET A 75 -14.61 24.30 16.59
C MET A 75 -13.74 24.83 17.75
N PRO A 76 -14.16 25.89 18.46
CA PRO A 76 -13.46 26.36 19.66
C PRO A 76 -13.40 25.28 20.74
N GLY A 77 -12.23 25.06 21.36
CA GLY A 77 -12.01 24.06 22.41
C GLY A 77 -11.69 22.64 21.91
N GLU A 78 -11.96 22.33 20.65
CA GLU A 78 -11.63 21.03 20.02
C GLU A 78 -10.22 21.00 19.40
N ASN A 79 -9.56 22.16 19.32
CA ASN A 79 -8.23 22.35 18.72
C ASN A 79 -7.10 22.50 19.74
N GLU A 80 -7.39 22.42 21.04
CA GLU A 80 -6.43 22.67 22.13
C GLU A 80 -5.51 21.47 22.40
N PHE A 81 -5.77 20.31 21.79
CA PHE A 81 -4.98 19.11 22.05
C PHE A 81 -3.56 19.19 21.46
N ILE A 82 -2.61 18.63 22.21
CA ILE A 82 -1.22 18.55 21.76
C ILE A 82 -1.08 17.46 20.70
N THR A 83 -0.84 17.85 19.45
CA THR A 83 -0.78 16.94 18.29
C THR A 83 0.21 15.78 18.47
N GLN A 84 1.37 16.03 19.08
CA GLN A 84 2.38 14.99 19.34
C GLN A 84 1.88 13.88 20.27
N THR A 85 1.08 14.23 21.28
CA THR A 85 0.48 13.24 22.20
C THR A 85 -0.58 12.41 21.48
N ALA A 86 -1.39 13.04 20.62
CA ALA A 86 -2.40 12.34 19.82
C ALA A 86 -1.74 11.38 18.82
N VAL A 87 -0.60 11.80 18.24
CA VAL A 87 0.24 10.96 17.37
C VAL A 87 0.82 9.75 18.13
N LEU A 88 1.19 9.90 19.40
CA LEU A 88 1.60 8.77 20.23
C LEU A 88 0.43 7.83 20.53
N MET A 89 -0.73 8.38 20.87
CA MET A 89 -1.91 7.57 21.17
C MET A 89 -2.38 6.75 19.97
N GLN A 90 -2.36 7.29 18.73
CA GLN A 90 -2.71 6.49 17.55
C GLN A 90 -1.73 5.31 17.34
N GLU A 91 -0.44 5.49 17.64
CA GLU A 91 0.56 4.43 17.50
C GLU A 91 0.36 3.36 18.59
N CYS A 92 0.02 3.77 19.81
CA CYS A 92 -0.37 2.87 20.89
C CYS A 92 -1.64 2.07 20.54
N LEU A 93 -2.69 2.71 20.01
CA LEU A 93 -3.92 2.02 19.58
C LEU A 93 -3.63 1.03 18.43
N LYS A 94 -2.83 1.45 17.45
CA LYS A 94 -2.41 0.60 16.32
C LYS A 94 -1.61 -0.61 16.82
N GLY A 95 -0.68 -0.38 17.74
CA GLY A 95 0.11 -1.44 18.39
C GLY A 95 -0.77 -2.41 19.18
N LEU A 96 -1.70 -1.90 19.98
CA LEU A 96 -2.66 -2.71 20.73
C LEU A 96 -3.52 -3.57 19.79
N ALA A 97 -4.07 -2.97 18.73
CA ALA A 97 -4.85 -3.71 17.73
C ALA A 97 -4.02 -4.84 17.08
N CYS A 98 -2.77 -4.55 16.70
CA CYS A 98 -1.88 -5.57 16.14
C CYS A 98 -1.54 -6.67 17.16
N ALA A 99 -1.32 -6.32 18.43
CA ALA A 99 -1.04 -7.27 19.49
C ALA A 99 -2.23 -8.21 19.74
N LEU A 100 -3.47 -7.68 19.76
CA LEU A 100 -4.68 -8.48 19.90
C LEU A 100 -4.90 -9.43 18.71
N LEU A 101 -4.66 -8.95 17.48
CA LEU A 101 -4.72 -9.79 16.27
C LEU A 101 -3.65 -10.88 16.29
N LEU A 102 -2.44 -10.55 16.74
CA LEU A 102 -1.34 -11.50 16.85
C LEU A 102 -1.59 -12.56 17.92
N LEU A 103 -2.14 -12.16 19.08
CA LEU A 103 -2.59 -13.11 20.11
C LEU A 103 -3.65 -14.06 19.58
N ARG A 104 -4.58 -13.57 18.75
CA ARG A 104 -5.61 -14.41 18.14
C ARG A 104 -5.05 -15.39 17.10
N GLU A 105 -4.08 -14.96 16.29
CA GLU A 105 -3.51 -15.80 15.22
C GLU A 105 -2.44 -16.77 15.70
N GLN A 106 -1.59 -16.35 16.65
CA GLN A 106 -0.37 -17.08 17.04
C GLN A 106 -0.32 -17.45 18.53
N GLY A 107 -1.25 -16.95 19.36
CA GLY A 107 -1.29 -17.24 20.80
C GLY A 107 -0.22 -16.54 21.65
N SER A 108 0.72 -15.79 21.04
CA SER A 108 1.79 -15.08 21.75
C SER A 108 2.14 -13.76 21.07
N ILE A 109 2.44 -12.72 21.87
CA ILE A 109 3.00 -11.46 21.39
C ILE A 109 4.53 -11.56 21.25
N GLY A 110 5.17 -12.42 22.04
CA GLY A 110 6.62 -12.60 22.06
C GLY A 110 7.18 -13.09 20.72
N SER A 111 6.35 -13.78 19.92
CA SER A 111 6.70 -14.23 18.58
C SER A 111 7.13 -13.07 17.67
N ALA A 112 6.64 -11.85 17.93
CA ALA A 112 7.02 -10.68 17.15
C ALA A 112 8.49 -10.28 17.30
N TRP A 113 9.20 -10.72 18.33
CA TRP A 113 10.62 -10.40 18.55
C TRP A 113 11.56 -11.61 18.52
N GLU A 114 11.08 -12.77 18.07
CA GLU A 114 11.91 -13.99 17.91
C GLU A 114 13.14 -13.77 17.02
N HIS A 115 13.05 -12.86 16.04
CA HIS A 115 14.14 -12.53 15.14
C HIS A 115 14.53 -11.05 15.28
N PRO A 116 15.34 -10.67 16.28
CA PRO A 116 15.61 -9.27 16.61
C PRO A 116 16.29 -8.50 15.47
N ARG A 117 17.15 -9.18 14.67
CA ARG A 117 17.77 -8.58 13.48
C ARG A 117 16.76 -8.21 12.40
N GLU A 118 15.76 -9.06 12.21
CA GLU A 118 14.66 -8.77 11.28
C GLU A 118 13.72 -7.71 11.83
N ALA A 119 13.42 -7.74 13.13
CA ALA A 119 12.63 -6.71 13.79
C ALA A 119 13.29 -5.34 13.68
N LEU A 120 14.61 -5.25 13.85
CA LEU A 120 15.36 -4.00 13.76
C LEU A 120 15.25 -3.34 12.38
N LYS A 121 15.09 -4.10 11.30
CA LYS A 121 14.86 -3.53 9.95
C LYS A 121 13.57 -2.70 9.89
N THR A 122 12.58 -3.02 10.73
CA THR A 122 11.33 -2.26 10.84
C THR A 122 11.52 -0.89 11.53
N SER A 123 12.64 -0.67 12.24
CA SER A 123 12.94 0.66 12.80
C SER A 123 13.26 1.71 11.73
N VAL A 124 13.81 1.29 10.58
CA VAL A 124 14.15 2.18 9.46
C VAL A 124 12.91 2.94 8.94
N PRO A 125 11.82 2.27 8.52
CA PRO A 125 10.62 2.98 8.10
C PRO A 125 9.99 3.80 9.24
N ALA A 126 10.06 3.36 10.50
CA ALA A 126 9.56 4.16 11.64
C ALA A 126 10.29 5.51 11.76
N LEU A 127 11.62 5.50 11.65
CA LEU A 127 12.43 6.72 11.67
C LEU A 127 12.15 7.61 10.45
N LEU A 128 12.05 7.03 9.25
CA LEU A 128 11.71 7.77 8.05
C LEU A 128 10.32 8.43 8.15
N TYR A 129 9.33 7.73 8.70
CA TYR A 129 8.00 8.31 8.96
C TYR A 129 8.05 9.46 9.98
N LEU A 130 8.92 9.39 11.01
CA LEU A 130 9.13 10.53 11.91
C LEU A 130 9.73 11.73 11.16
N VAL A 131 10.80 11.53 10.39
CA VAL A 131 11.46 12.61 9.64
C VAL A 131 10.48 13.25 8.67
N GLN A 132 9.72 12.43 7.96
CA GLN A 132 8.63 12.88 7.09
C GLN A 132 7.65 13.78 7.84
N ASN A 133 7.14 13.33 9.00
CA ASN A 133 6.14 14.10 9.76
C ASN A 133 6.69 15.47 10.20
N ASN A 134 7.96 15.53 10.63
CA ASN A 134 8.59 16.80 10.99
C ASN A 134 8.75 17.74 9.79
N LEU A 135 9.18 17.22 8.64
CA LEU A 135 9.27 18.01 7.41
C LEU A 135 7.89 18.51 6.95
N GLN A 136 6.82 17.73 7.17
CA GLN A 136 5.46 18.17 6.92
C GLN A 136 5.04 19.33 7.85
N TYR A 137 5.41 19.29 9.13
CA TYR A 137 5.14 20.40 10.06
C TYR A 137 5.85 21.69 9.64
N VAL A 138 7.12 21.59 9.24
CA VAL A 138 7.88 22.73 8.69
C VAL A 138 7.19 23.27 7.45
N ALA A 139 6.81 22.40 6.50
CA ALA A 139 6.13 22.79 5.28
C ALA A 139 4.80 23.53 5.52
N VAL A 140 3.94 23.02 6.42
CA VAL A 140 2.64 23.65 6.74
C VAL A 140 2.79 25.01 7.43
N THR A 141 3.96 25.30 8.01
CA THR A 141 4.24 26.61 8.63
C THR A 141 4.49 27.71 7.58
N TYR A 142 5.01 27.33 6.41
CA TYR A 142 5.42 28.29 5.36
C TYR A 142 4.57 28.22 4.09
N LEU A 143 3.77 27.17 3.93
CA LEU A 143 2.91 26.96 2.76
C LEU A 143 1.46 27.02 3.18
N ASP A 144 0.64 27.66 2.34
CA ASP A 144 -0.81 27.57 2.45
C ASP A 144 -1.29 26.12 2.23
N ALA A 145 -2.50 25.81 2.71
CA ALA A 145 -3.03 24.45 2.70
C ALA A 145 -3.15 23.87 1.28
N ALA A 146 -3.48 24.69 0.28
CA ALA A 146 -3.64 24.22 -1.11
C ALA A 146 -2.28 23.86 -1.71
N THR A 147 -1.29 24.76 -1.63
CA THR A 147 0.08 24.49 -2.07
C THR A 147 0.66 23.29 -1.33
N TYR A 148 0.50 23.17 -0.01
CA TYR A 148 0.98 22.02 0.76
C TYR A 148 0.36 20.71 0.28
N THR A 149 -0.97 20.62 0.25
CA THR A 149 -1.68 19.38 -0.09
C THR A 149 -1.31 18.91 -1.48
N VAL A 150 -1.19 19.81 -2.44
CA VAL A 150 -0.89 19.45 -3.82
C VAL A 150 0.60 19.12 -4.01
N SER A 151 1.52 19.92 -3.45
CA SER A 151 2.96 19.63 -3.50
C SER A 151 3.31 18.27 -2.89
N TYR A 152 2.65 17.91 -1.78
CA TYR A 152 2.91 16.67 -1.09
C TYR A 152 2.53 15.43 -1.93
N GLN A 153 1.60 15.57 -2.90
CA GLN A 153 1.21 14.47 -3.80
C GLN A 153 2.28 14.09 -4.82
N THR A 154 3.33 14.90 -5.00
CA THR A 154 4.54 14.49 -5.75
C THR A 154 5.14 13.19 -5.22
N LYS A 155 4.82 12.81 -3.97
CA LYS A 155 5.13 11.51 -3.38
C LYS A 155 4.80 10.32 -4.29
N ILE A 156 3.72 10.39 -5.08
CA ILE A 156 3.34 9.31 -6.01
C ILE A 156 4.43 9.08 -7.07
N VAL A 157 5.05 10.16 -7.57
CA VAL A 157 6.17 10.09 -8.53
C VAL A 157 7.35 9.39 -7.89
N TRP A 158 7.74 9.82 -6.69
CA TRP A 158 8.87 9.25 -5.95
C TRP A 158 8.63 7.79 -5.57
N SER A 159 7.39 7.43 -5.20
CA SER A 159 6.99 6.07 -4.86
C SER A 159 7.13 5.15 -6.07
N GLY A 160 6.72 5.60 -7.25
CA GLY A 160 6.94 4.88 -8.50
C GLY A 160 8.42 4.68 -8.83
N ALA A 161 9.22 5.76 -8.79
CA ALA A 161 10.65 5.71 -9.08
C ALA A 161 11.41 4.79 -8.11
N LEU A 162 11.15 4.92 -6.81
CA LEU A 162 11.77 4.09 -5.78
C LEU A 162 11.28 2.64 -5.84
N SER A 163 10.05 2.38 -6.27
CA SER A 163 9.55 1.01 -6.46
C SER A 163 10.31 0.27 -7.58
N VAL A 164 10.67 0.97 -8.67
CA VAL A 164 11.57 0.43 -9.71
C VAL A 164 12.98 0.20 -9.13
N ALA A 165 13.54 1.21 -8.45
CA ALA A 165 14.92 1.15 -7.95
C ALA A 165 15.14 0.12 -6.82
N LEU A 166 14.23 0.01 -5.84
CA LEU A 166 14.42 -0.81 -4.63
C LEU A 166 13.84 -2.22 -4.73
N LEU A 167 12.75 -2.41 -5.50
CA LEU A 167 12.07 -3.70 -5.69
C LEU A 167 12.28 -4.30 -7.09
N GLY A 168 12.96 -3.61 -8.01
CA GLY A 168 13.23 -4.13 -9.36
C GLY A 168 11.98 -4.27 -10.23
N ARG A 169 10.90 -3.56 -9.90
CA ARG A 169 9.63 -3.66 -10.64
C ARG A 169 9.73 -2.98 -12.00
N ARG A 170 8.96 -3.48 -12.98
CA ARG A 170 8.78 -2.83 -14.29
C ARG A 170 7.45 -2.06 -14.29
N LEU A 171 7.52 -0.74 -14.44
CA LEU A 171 6.35 0.10 -14.66
C LEU A 171 5.97 0.07 -16.16
N SER A 172 4.68 -0.13 -16.45
CA SER A 172 4.19 -0.02 -17.83
C SER A 172 4.23 1.44 -18.30
N LYS A 173 4.29 1.67 -19.61
CA LYS A 173 4.30 3.02 -20.20
C LYS A 173 3.09 3.87 -19.77
N HIS A 174 1.92 3.23 -19.57
CA HIS A 174 0.70 3.88 -19.08
C HIS A 174 0.83 4.37 -17.63
N LYS A 175 1.52 3.62 -16.76
CA LYS A 175 1.75 4.01 -15.36
C LYS A 175 2.67 5.23 -15.26
N TRP A 176 3.67 5.34 -16.15
CA TRP A 176 4.51 6.54 -16.27
C TRP A 176 3.72 7.76 -16.75
N LEU A 177 2.79 7.59 -17.70
CA LEU A 177 1.90 8.67 -18.13
C LEU A 177 0.98 9.14 -16.99
N GLY A 178 0.44 8.21 -16.19
CA GLY A 178 -0.36 8.57 -15.00
C GLY A 178 0.44 9.35 -13.96
N ILE A 179 1.69 8.96 -13.73
CA ILE A 179 2.62 9.69 -12.86
C ILE A 179 2.91 11.10 -13.41
N ALA A 180 3.14 11.23 -14.72
CA ALA A 180 3.40 12.51 -15.37
C ALA A 180 2.18 13.45 -15.32
N LEU A 181 0.98 12.93 -15.57
CA LEU A 181 -0.26 13.70 -15.47
C LEU A 181 -0.53 14.17 -14.03
N LEU A 182 -0.19 13.33 -13.05
CA LEU A 182 -0.29 13.72 -11.64
C LEU A 182 0.69 14.84 -11.29
N ALA A 183 1.93 14.79 -11.80
CA ALA A 183 2.88 15.89 -11.67
C ALA A 183 2.38 17.18 -12.37
N PHE A 184 1.70 17.06 -13.51
CA PHE A 184 1.08 18.19 -14.20
C PHE A 184 -0.07 18.81 -13.39
N GLY A 185 -0.98 17.99 -12.84
CA GLY A 185 -2.04 18.46 -11.95
C GLY A 185 -1.48 19.18 -10.73
N VAL A 186 -0.35 18.69 -10.21
CA VAL A 186 0.38 19.38 -9.13
C VAL A 186 0.91 20.73 -9.56
N ALA A 187 1.57 20.80 -10.73
CA ALA A 187 2.13 22.04 -11.26
C ALA A 187 1.05 23.10 -11.55
N CYS A 188 -0.11 22.70 -12.07
CA CYS A 188 -1.21 23.62 -12.36
C CYS A 188 -1.66 24.36 -11.11
N VAL A 189 -1.95 23.67 -10.00
CA VAL A 189 -2.45 24.33 -8.78
C VAL A 189 -1.44 25.31 -8.18
N GLN A 190 -0.15 25.11 -8.44
CA GLN A 190 0.92 25.97 -7.91
C GLN A 190 1.01 27.33 -8.61
N LEU A 191 0.49 27.44 -9.84
CA LEU A 191 0.49 28.69 -10.60
C LEU A 191 -0.54 29.70 -10.08
N ASP A 192 -1.42 29.31 -9.17
CA ASP A 192 -2.40 30.17 -8.51
C ASP A 192 -1.84 30.95 -7.31
N GLY A 193 -0.57 30.72 -6.95
CA GLY A 193 0.06 31.37 -5.80
C GLY A 193 0.31 32.86 -6.07
N ASN A 194 -0.49 33.73 -5.46
CA ASN A 194 -0.34 35.20 -5.47
C ASN A 194 1.13 35.63 -5.34
N GLN A 195 1.58 36.48 -6.28
CA GLN A 195 2.91 37.11 -6.28
C GLN A 195 3.02 38.10 -5.10
N PRO A 196 4.01 37.96 -4.19
CA PRO A 196 4.22 38.91 -3.11
C PRO A 196 4.76 40.26 -3.66
N SER A 197 4.29 41.37 -3.07
CA SER A 197 4.77 42.71 -3.42
C SER A 197 6.26 42.92 -3.08
N ALA A 198 6.94 43.75 -3.88
CA ALA A 198 8.39 43.89 -3.95
C ALA A 198 9.13 44.21 -2.62
N ALA A 199 8.47 44.80 -1.62
CA ALA A 199 9.12 45.26 -0.39
C ALA A 199 9.36 44.17 0.68
N THR A 200 8.74 42.98 0.54
CA THR A 200 8.95 41.81 1.44
C THR A 200 9.36 40.55 0.66
N ALA A 201 9.70 40.72 -0.62
CA ALA A 201 9.90 39.64 -1.58
C ALA A 201 11.00 38.67 -1.17
N ASP A 202 12.16 39.14 -0.68
CA ASP A 202 13.29 38.27 -0.38
C ASP A 202 13.03 37.34 0.82
N VAL A 203 12.45 37.87 1.90
CA VAL A 203 12.12 37.08 3.10
C VAL A 203 10.95 36.13 2.81
N ALA A 204 9.93 36.61 2.08
CA ALA A 204 8.79 35.79 1.67
C ALA A 204 9.21 34.67 0.70
N TYR A 205 10.14 34.95 -0.20
CA TYR A 205 10.71 33.99 -1.14
C TYR A 205 11.53 32.92 -0.42
N ALA A 206 12.42 33.31 0.49
CA ALA A 206 13.21 32.37 1.29
C ALA A 206 12.32 31.44 2.14
N ALA A 207 11.28 31.99 2.78
CA ALA A 207 10.30 31.21 3.53
C ALA A 207 9.52 30.23 2.64
N ARG A 208 9.04 30.68 1.48
CA ARG A 208 8.33 29.83 0.51
C ARG A 208 9.23 28.73 -0.06
N LEU A 209 10.51 29.03 -0.33
CA LEU A 209 11.50 28.06 -0.77
C LEU A 209 11.78 27.02 0.33
N LEU A 210 11.91 27.43 1.59
CA LEU A 210 12.06 26.53 2.73
C LEU A 210 10.83 25.61 2.88
N GLY A 211 9.63 26.15 2.75
CA GLY A 211 8.40 25.35 2.73
C GLY A 211 8.37 24.34 1.58
N MET A 212 8.72 24.77 0.37
CA MET A 212 8.71 23.93 -0.83
C MET A 212 9.74 22.80 -0.76
N THR A 213 10.97 23.13 -0.37
CA THR A 213 12.03 22.13 -0.19
C THR A 213 11.69 21.14 0.92
N SER A 214 11.05 21.60 1.99
CA SER A 214 10.58 20.74 3.09
C SER A 214 9.49 19.76 2.63
N VAL A 215 8.48 20.21 1.86
CA VAL A 215 7.39 19.32 1.40
C VAL A 215 7.87 18.31 0.34
N ILE A 216 8.77 18.71 -0.55
CA ILE A 216 9.37 17.78 -1.53
C ILE A 216 10.23 16.74 -0.81
N SER A 217 11.04 17.17 0.15
CA SER A 217 11.86 16.24 0.97
C SER A 217 10.96 15.29 1.77
N ALA A 218 9.86 15.78 2.34
CA ALA A 218 8.87 14.95 3.03
C ALA A 218 8.25 13.92 2.07
N ALA A 219 7.93 14.31 0.84
CA ALA A 219 7.38 13.41 -0.17
C ALA A 219 8.35 12.28 -0.55
N VAL A 220 9.64 12.61 -0.77
CA VAL A 220 10.69 11.62 -1.05
C VAL A 220 10.87 10.65 0.12
N VAL A 221 11.01 11.17 1.35
CA VAL A 221 11.18 10.36 2.55
C VAL A 221 9.96 9.45 2.78
N SER A 222 8.76 9.97 2.54
CA SER A 222 7.52 9.19 2.66
C SER A 222 7.42 8.06 1.64
N ALA A 223 7.82 8.32 0.40
CA ALA A 223 7.89 7.31 -0.65
C ALA A 223 8.92 6.23 -0.29
N LEU A 224 10.11 6.63 0.18
CA LEU A 224 11.15 5.72 0.63
C LEU A 224 10.68 4.83 1.78
N ALA A 225 10.04 5.40 2.81
CA ALA A 225 9.49 4.67 3.94
C ALA A 225 8.46 3.62 3.50
N GLY A 226 7.54 4.00 2.61
CA GLY A 226 6.49 3.11 2.11
C GLY A 226 7.03 1.96 1.26
N VAL A 227 7.94 2.26 0.33
CA VAL A 227 8.55 1.28 -0.56
C VAL A 227 9.49 0.34 0.22
N TYR A 228 10.22 0.86 1.20
CA TYR A 228 11.04 0.04 2.09
C TYR A 228 10.16 -0.87 2.98
N PHE A 229 9.07 -0.33 3.53
CA PHE A 229 8.10 -1.12 4.29
C PHE A 229 7.51 -2.25 3.44
N GLU A 230 7.18 -1.99 2.18
CA GLU A 230 6.76 -3.02 1.24
C GLU A 230 7.82 -4.11 1.05
N LYS A 231 9.09 -3.71 0.87
CA LYS A 231 10.21 -4.64 0.69
C LYS A 231 10.37 -5.57 1.89
N ILE A 232 10.31 -5.06 3.13
CA ILE A 232 10.42 -5.90 4.34
C ILE A 232 9.18 -6.76 4.59
N LEU A 233 8.00 -6.27 4.20
CA LEU A 233 6.74 -6.98 4.37
C LEU A 233 6.60 -8.15 3.39
N LYS A 234 7.07 -7.98 2.16
CA LYS A 234 6.98 -9.00 1.10
C LYS A 234 8.23 -9.86 0.96
N GLY A 235 9.38 -9.40 1.48
CA GLY A 235 10.65 -10.10 1.38
C GLY A 235 10.92 -11.15 2.47
N ALA A 236 10.12 -11.17 3.55
CA ALA A 236 10.32 -12.08 4.68
C ALA A 236 9.05 -12.89 4.98
N LYS A 237 9.18 -14.08 5.61
CA LYS A 237 8.05 -14.92 6.07
C LYS A 237 7.29 -14.34 7.29
N VAL A 238 7.56 -13.09 7.66
CA VAL A 238 6.98 -12.45 8.84
C VAL A 238 5.61 -11.87 8.49
N GLY A 239 4.61 -12.14 9.34
CA GLY A 239 3.23 -11.69 9.14
C GLY A 239 3.07 -10.16 9.18
N LEU A 240 1.99 -9.67 8.56
CA LEU A 240 1.65 -8.24 8.52
C LEU A 240 1.51 -7.65 9.92
N TRP A 241 0.78 -8.33 10.81
CA TRP A 241 0.53 -7.84 12.16
C TRP A 241 1.80 -7.78 12.99
N THR A 242 2.70 -8.75 12.84
CA THR A 242 4.03 -8.71 13.45
C THR A 242 4.83 -7.49 12.99
N ARG A 243 4.89 -7.24 11.67
CA ARG A 243 5.58 -6.07 11.13
C ARG A 243 4.94 -4.76 11.58
N ASN A 244 3.61 -4.66 11.60
CA ASN A 244 2.91 -3.47 12.07
C ASN A 244 3.08 -3.25 13.57
N LEU A 245 3.13 -4.31 14.39
CA LEU A 245 3.39 -4.23 15.82
C LEU A 245 4.81 -3.74 16.10
N GLN A 246 5.81 -4.31 15.43
CA GLN A 246 7.19 -3.84 15.49
C GLN A 246 7.30 -2.36 15.09
N LEU A 247 6.66 -1.99 13.96
CA LEU A 247 6.65 -0.62 13.46
C LEU A 247 6.03 0.33 14.48
N ALA A 248 4.87 -0.01 15.04
CA ALA A 248 4.19 0.77 16.07
C ALA A 248 5.07 0.93 17.32
N ALA A 249 5.73 -0.15 17.79
CA ALA A 249 6.62 -0.08 18.94
C ALA A 249 7.78 0.90 18.71
N TYR A 250 8.44 0.83 17.55
CA TYR A 250 9.51 1.78 17.20
C TYR A 250 8.97 3.21 17.03
N SER A 251 7.80 3.37 16.41
CA SER A 251 7.15 4.68 16.24
C SER A 251 6.76 5.32 17.58
N VAL A 252 6.33 4.54 18.58
CA VAL A 252 6.08 5.04 19.94
C VAL A 252 7.37 5.53 20.59
N ILE A 253 8.46 4.73 20.54
CA ILE A 253 9.75 5.12 21.13
C ILE A 253 10.27 6.43 20.50
N VAL A 254 10.28 6.46 19.17
CA VAL A 254 10.78 7.60 18.39
C VAL A 254 9.87 8.83 18.56
N GLY A 255 8.56 8.65 18.59
CA GLY A 255 7.59 9.72 18.84
C GLY A 255 7.68 10.28 20.26
N TYR A 256 7.97 9.43 21.24
CA TYR A 256 8.09 9.85 22.64
C TYR A 256 9.38 10.63 22.85
N ALA A 257 10.48 10.19 22.25
CA ALA A 257 11.72 10.96 22.22
C ALA A 257 11.51 12.35 21.59
N ASN A 258 10.74 12.43 20.48
CA ASN A 258 10.38 13.71 19.85
C ASN A 258 9.51 14.60 20.75
N LEU A 259 8.56 14.02 21.50
CA LEU A 259 7.75 14.76 22.47
C LEU A 259 8.64 15.32 23.59
N VAL A 260 9.53 14.52 24.17
CA VAL A 260 10.40 14.98 25.27
C VAL A 260 11.37 16.09 24.83
N ALA A 261 11.79 16.07 23.56
CA ALA A 261 12.67 17.08 22.97
C ALA A 261 11.93 18.37 22.55
N SER A 262 10.60 18.37 22.50
CA SER A 262 9.81 19.51 22.03
C SER A 262 9.38 20.45 23.15
N LYS A 263 8.97 21.68 22.79
CA LYS A 263 8.37 22.66 23.73
C LYS A 263 7.18 22.06 24.50
N PRO A 264 6.18 21.44 23.84
CA PRO A 264 5.08 20.77 24.53
C PRO A 264 5.53 19.73 25.58
N GLY A 265 6.60 18.96 25.32
CA GLY A 265 7.11 18.02 26.32
C GLY A 265 7.77 18.70 27.51
N ALA A 266 8.42 19.84 27.31
CA ALA A 266 8.95 20.65 28.41
C ALA A 266 7.83 21.22 29.28
N ASP A 267 6.73 21.67 28.68
CA ASP A 267 5.57 22.21 29.39
C ASP A 267 4.86 21.13 30.22
N ILE A 268 4.74 19.90 29.67
CA ILE A 268 4.22 18.74 30.40
C ILE A 268 5.12 18.40 31.60
N ARG A 269 6.45 18.38 31.40
CA ARG A 269 7.40 18.05 32.47
C ARG A 269 7.44 19.11 33.58
N LYS A 270 7.18 20.37 33.25
CA LYS A 270 7.07 21.48 34.20
C LYS A 270 5.70 21.58 34.88
N GLY A 271 4.75 20.71 34.51
CA GLY A 271 3.37 20.74 35.04
C GLY A 271 2.53 21.92 34.55
N GLN A 272 2.95 22.60 33.49
CA GLN A 272 2.19 23.72 32.89
C GLN A 272 1.02 23.21 32.04
N THR A 273 1.15 22.00 31.47
CA THR A 273 0.10 21.31 30.75
C THR A 273 0.10 19.82 31.11
N THR A 274 -1.00 19.13 30.81
CA THR A 274 -1.12 17.67 31.01
C THR A 274 -0.98 16.93 29.68
N PHE A 275 -0.55 15.66 29.71
CA PHE A 275 -0.44 14.83 28.50
C PHE A 275 -1.75 14.76 27.69
N PHE A 276 -2.90 14.66 28.37
CA PHE A 276 -4.23 14.61 27.77
C PHE A 276 -4.93 15.98 27.72
N HIS A 277 -4.17 17.07 27.72
CA HIS A 277 -4.76 18.41 27.62
C HIS A 277 -5.54 18.56 26.31
N GLY A 278 -6.75 19.11 26.38
CA GLY A 278 -7.62 19.34 25.21
C GLY A 278 -8.23 18.09 24.59
N TYR A 279 -8.14 16.91 25.24
CA TYR A 279 -8.73 15.69 24.69
C TYR A 279 -10.25 15.66 24.86
N THR A 280 -10.96 15.62 23.75
CA THR A 280 -12.41 15.47 23.70
C THR A 280 -12.78 14.10 23.12
N ARG A 281 -14.09 13.81 23.05
CA ARG A 281 -14.60 12.63 22.35
C ARG A 281 -14.23 12.66 20.85
N VAL A 282 -14.17 13.85 20.26
CA VAL A 282 -13.80 14.05 18.85
C VAL A 282 -12.30 13.80 18.66
N THR A 283 -11.45 14.24 19.59
CA THR A 283 -10.01 13.91 19.57
C THR A 283 -9.79 12.39 19.60
N TRP A 284 -10.49 11.66 20.47
CA TRP A 284 -10.41 10.20 20.51
C TRP A 284 -10.94 9.54 19.23
N ALA A 285 -12.00 10.08 18.63
CA ALA A 285 -12.48 9.62 17.32
C ALA A 285 -11.43 9.84 16.23
N CYS A 286 -10.75 11.00 16.20
CA CYS A 286 -9.62 11.26 15.30
C CYS A 286 -8.48 10.25 15.51
N ILE A 287 -8.10 10.00 16.76
CA ILE A 287 -7.02 9.05 17.10
C ILE A 287 -7.38 7.65 16.62
N ALA A 288 -8.60 7.18 16.90
CA ALA A 288 -9.06 5.85 16.48
C ALA A 288 -9.14 5.73 14.95
N LEU A 289 -9.67 6.74 14.27
CA LEU A 289 -9.80 6.75 12.81
C LEU A 289 -8.44 6.77 12.11
N ASN A 290 -7.46 7.52 12.64
CA ASN A 290 -6.10 7.54 12.11
C ASN A 290 -5.34 6.22 12.41
N ALA A 291 -5.53 5.63 13.60
CA ALA A 291 -4.97 4.32 13.92
C ALA A 291 -5.49 3.24 12.96
N PHE A 292 -6.80 3.24 12.68
CA PHE A 292 -7.42 2.36 11.68
C PHE A 292 -6.86 2.60 10.28
N GLY A 293 -6.69 3.86 9.87
CA GLY A 293 -6.02 4.22 8.61
C GLY A 293 -4.61 3.66 8.50
N GLY A 294 -3.82 3.72 9.57
CA GLY A 294 -2.49 3.13 9.63
C GLY A 294 -2.48 1.61 9.41
N LEU A 295 -3.46 0.89 9.95
CA LEU A 295 -3.62 -0.55 9.71
C LEU A 295 -4.06 -0.84 8.27
N LEU A 296 -4.97 -0.04 7.72
CA LEU A 296 -5.39 -0.14 6.33
C LEU A 296 -4.22 0.11 5.37
N VAL A 297 -3.34 1.07 5.65
CA VAL A 297 -2.14 1.32 4.84
C VAL A 297 -1.27 0.08 4.73
N GLY A 298 -0.97 -0.59 5.86
CA GLY A 298 -0.21 -1.84 5.85
C GLY A 298 -0.91 -2.94 5.05
N THR A 299 -2.24 -3.01 5.16
CA THR A 299 -3.08 -3.97 4.42
C THR A 299 -3.09 -3.70 2.91
N VAL A 300 -3.21 -2.44 2.48
CA VAL A 300 -3.09 -2.06 1.07
C VAL A 300 -1.73 -2.46 0.53
N ILE A 301 -0.64 -2.19 1.25
CA ILE A 301 0.70 -2.58 0.81
C ILE A 301 0.83 -4.11 0.70
N ARG A 302 0.19 -4.86 1.60
CA ARG A 302 0.19 -6.33 1.59
C ARG A 302 -0.50 -6.93 0.35
N TYR A 303 -1.67 -6.41 -0.02
CA TYR A 303 -2.51 -6.93 -1.12
C TYR A 303 -2.26 -6.23 -2.47
N ALA A 304 -1.69 -5.04 -2.47
CA ALA A 304 -1.33 -4.26 -3.64
C ALA A 304 0.14 -3.88 -3.60
N ASP A 305 0.48 -2.60 -3.46
CA ASP A 305 1.83 -2.07 -3.32
C ASP A 305 1.83 -0.63 -2.77
N ALA A 306 3.02 -0.13 -2.45
CA ALA A 306 3.22 1.20 -1.92
C ALA A 306 2.76 2.31 -2.88
N VAL A 307 2.82 2.07 -4.19
CA VAL A 307 2.42 3.05 -5.20
C VAL A 307 0.90 3.16 -5.27
N LEU A 308 0.18 2.04 -5.31
CA LEU A 308 -1.29 2.04 -5.31
C LEU A 308 -1.87 2.64 -4.02
N LYS A 309 -1.18 2.44 -2.88
CA LYS A 309 -1.50 3.14 -1.62
C LYS A 309 -1.40 4.66 -1.79
N ASP A 310 -0.34 5.17 -2.41
CA ASP A 310 -0.17 6.62 -2.61
C ASP A 310 -1.19 7.18 -3.62
N VAL A 311 -1.53 6.41 -4.67
CA VAL A 311 -2.60 6.74 -5.62
C VAL A 311 -3.96 6.83 -4.90
N ALA A 312 -4.30 5.85 -4.05
CA ALA A 312 -5.53 5.86 -3.26
C ALA A 312 -5.60 7.09 -2.33
N LEU A 313 -4.50 7.43 -1.65
CA LEU A 313 -4.44 8.65 -0.84
C LEU A 313 -4.61 9.91 -1.70
N GLY A 314 -4.07 9.95 -2.93
CA GLY A 314 -4.35 11.02 -3.89
C GLY A 314 -5.83 11.16 -4.24
N CYS A 315 -6.54 10.05 -4.45
CA CYS A 315 -8.00 10.05 -4.68
C CYS A 315 -8.76 10.66 -3.51
N SER A 316 -8.34 10.32 -2.28
CA SER A 316 -9.02 10.79 -1.07
C SER A 316 -8.94 12.30 -0.90
N ILE A 317 -7.88 12.95 -1.38
CA ILE A 317 -7.74 14.42 -1.35
C ILE A 317 -8.78 15.06 -2.27
N VAL A 318 -8.92 14.52 -3.48
CA VAL A 318 -9.96 14.95 -4.41
C VAL A 318 -11.34 14.79 -3.77
N LEU A 319 -11.63 13.60 -3.25
CA LEU A 319 -12.92 13.32 -2.62
C LEU A 319 -13.18 14.22 -1.41
N SER A 320 -12.17 14.45 -0.57
CA SER A 320 -12.26 15.36 0.58
C SER A 320 -12.53 16.79 0.14
N SER A 321 -11.94 17.22 -0.98
CA SER A 321 -12.18 18.55 -1.54
C SER A 321 -13.62 18.67 -1.99
N VAL A 322 -14.12 17.71 -2.79
CA VAL A 322 -15.54 17.61 -3.22
C VAL A 322 -16.49 17.68 -2.04
N VAL A 323 -16.29 16.82 -1.03
CA VAL A 323 -17.13 16.80 0.16
C VAL A 323 -17.04 18.11 0.94
N SER A 324 -15.88 18.75 0.96
CA SER A 324 -15.72 20.03 1.66
C SER A 324 -16.43 21.21 0.98
N ILE A 325 -16.64 21.16 -0.35
CA ILE A 325 -17.46 22.16 -1.05
C ILE A 325 -18.91 22.07 -0.57
N PHE A 326 -19.44 20.85 -0.46
CA PHE A 326 -20.82 20.63 -0.04
C PHE A 326 -21.05 20.88 1.46
N LEU A 327 -20.04 20.64 2.31
CA LEU A 327 -20.18 20.77 3.76
C LEU A 327 -19.73 22.12 4.33
N PHE A 328 -18.84 22.84 3.64
CA PHE A 328 -18.19 24.07 4.16
C PHE A 328 -18.21 25.25 3.17
N ASP A 329 -19.03 25.20 2.12
CA ASP A 329 -19.18 26.26 1.09
C ASP A 329 -17.84 26.74 0.48
N PHE A 330 -16.88 25.82 0.32
CA PHE A 330 -15.55 26.14 -0.18
C PHE A 330 -15.59 26.55 -1.67
N GLN A 331 -15.13 27.76 -1.98
CA GLN A 331 -15.05 28.29 -3.34
C GLN A 331 -13.89 27.62 -4.11
N ILE A 332 -14.23 26.85 -5.15
CA ILE A 332 -13.24 26.16 -6.00
C ILE A 332 -12.73 27.12 -7.07
N ASN A 333 -11.43 27.36 -7.11
CA ASN A 333 -10.82 28.01 -8.27
C ASN A 333 -10.77 27.05 -9.48
N SER A 334 -10.96 27.57 -10.70
CA SER A 334 -10.90 26.81 -11.95
C SER A 334 -9.61 25.98 -12.10
N LEU A 335 -8.49 26.49 -11.57
CA LEU A 335 -7.20 25.81 -11.55
C LEU A 335 -7.18 24.60 -10.59
N ILE A 336 -7.85 24.71 -9.44
CA ILE A 336 -8.03 23.62 -8.47
C ILE A 336 -8.94 22.53 -9.07
N ALA A 337 -10.00 22.92 -9.77
CA ALA A 337 -10.88 22.00 -10.47
C ALA A 337 -10.13 21.20 -11.55
N LEU A 338 -9.25 21.85 -12.33
CA LEU A 338 -8.40 21.19 -13.31
C LEU A 338 -7.41 20.22 -12.66
N GLY A 339 -6.76 20.62 -11.57
CA GLY A 339 -5.86 19.77 -10.80
C GLY A 339 -6.57 18.52 -10.25
N ILE A 340 -7.78 18.68 -9.72
CA ILE A 340 -8.64 17.58 -9.28
C ILE A 340 -8.96 16.62 -10.43
N ALA A 341 -9.39 17.14 -11.58
CA ALA A 341 -9.72 16.32 -12.75
C ALA A 341 -8.50 15.53 -13.26
N ALA A 342 -7.32 16.15 -13.30
CA ALA A 342 -6.07 15.48 -13.68
C ALA A 342 -5.71 14.34 -12.71
N VAL A 343 -5.89 14.53 -11.40
CA VAL A 343 -5.66 13.49 -10.39
C VAL A 343 -6.65 12.33 -10.54
N ILE A 344 -7.95 12.60 -10.75
CA ILE A 344 -8.95 11.55 -11.02
C ILE A 344 -8.55 10.72 -12.25
N TYR A 345 -8.17 11.38 -13.34
CA TYR A 345 -7.79 10.70 -14.57
C TYR A 345 -6.50 9.87 -14.40
N ALA A 346 -5.50 10.39 -13.69
CA ALA A 346 -4.26 9.67 -13.39
C ALA A 346 -4.52 8.36 -12.62
N VAL A 347 -5.49 8.36 -11.70
CA VAL A 347 -5.90 7.17 -10.94
C VAL A 347 -6.52 6.11 -11.86
N PHE A 348 -7.43 6.52 -12.74
CA PHE A 348 -8.06 5.58 -13.70
C PHE A 348 -7.05 5.00 -14.70
N LEU A 349 -6.06 5.81 -15.10
CA LEU A 349 -4.95 5.38 -15.95
C LEU A 349 -4.02 4.40 -15.24
N TYR A 350 -3.77 4.60 -13.94
CA TYR A 350 -2.96 3.69 -13.14
C TYR A 350 -3.68 2.37 -12.85
N GLY A 351 -5.00 2.40 -12.66
CA GLY A 351 -5.85 1.24 -12.38
C GLY A 351 -6.11 0.30 -13.57
N GLU A 352 -5.41 0.49 -14.70
CA GLU A 352 -5.51 -0.30 -15.94
C GLU A 352 -6.90 -0.32 -16.60
N ARG A 353 -7.84 0.53 -16.16
CA ARG A 353 -9.18 0.66 -16.77
C ARG A 353 -9.30 1.78 -17.79
N ALA A 354 -8.43 2.80 -17.75
CA ALA A 354 -8.32 3.73 -18.86
C ALA A 354 -7.33 3.18 -19.89
N THR A 355 -7.77 2.22 -20.70
CA THR A 355 -7.11 1.94 -21.98
C THR A 355 -7.37 3.15 -22.87
N CYS A 356 -6.47 4.13 -22.78
CA CYS A 356 -6.44 5.29 -23.66
C CYS A 356 -5.91 4.85 -25.04
N CYS A 357 -6.64 3.98 -25.74
CA CYS A 357 -6.56 3.66 -27.17
C CYS A 357 -7.42 2.44 -27.53
N GLY A 358 -8.73 2.50 -27.28
CA GLY A 358 -9.71 1.70 -28.04
C GLY A 358 -10.10 2.36 -29.38
N LEU A 359 -9.77 3.65 -29.56
CA LEU A 359 -10.13 4.48 -30.72
C LEU A 359 -9.10 4.47 -31.86
N LEU A 360 -7.89 3.95 -31.62
CA LEU A 360 -6.79 3.90 -32.61
C LEU A 360 -6.36 2.46 -32.95
N ARG A 361 -7.12 1.45 -32.51
CA ARG A 361 -6.89 0.10 -33.02
C ARG A 361 -7.54 0.04 -34.40
N PRO A 362 -6.79 -0.07 -35.52
CA PRO A 362 -7.44 -0.43 -36.77
C PRO A 362 -8.18 -1.75 -36.55
N PRO A 363 -9.38 -1.91 -37.12
CA PRO A 363 -10.13 -3.15 -36.98
C PRO A 363 -9.22 -4.33 -37.37
N PRO A 364 -9.25 -5.45 -36.64
CA PRO A 364 -8.44 -6.60 -36.98
C PRO A 364 -8.80 -7.06 -38.40
N ASP A 365 -7.78 -7.07 -39.25
CA ASP A 365 -7.89 -7.47 -40.65
C ASP A 365 -8.45 -8.90 -40.70
N PRO A 366 -9.58 -9.16 -41.41
CA PRO A 366 -10.21 -10.48 -41.43
C PRO A 366 -9.32 -11.58 -42.02
N ALA A 367 -8.20 -11.22 -42.66
CA ALA A 367 -7.27 -12.15 -43.32
C ALA A 367 -6.35 -12.94 -42.36
N ASN A 368 -6.19 -12.55 -41.08
CA ASN A 368 -5.18 -13.17 -40.21
C ASN A 368 -5.74 -13.99 -39.04
N LYS A 369 -6.99 -14.46 -39.12
CA LYS A 369 -7.59 -15.35 -38.10
C LYS A 369 -6.94 -16.75 -38.04
N SER A 370 -6.19 -17.15 -39.06
CA SER A 370 -5.63 -18.50 -39.14
C SER A 370 -4.28 -18.69 -38.45
N THR A 371 -3.51 -17.62 -38.23
CA THR A 371 -2.17 -17.69 -37.60
C THR A 371 -2.22 -17.50 -36.08
N ALA A 372 -3.18 -16.73 -35.57
CA ALA A 372 -3.34 -16.50 -34.13
C ALA A 372 -3.73 -17.75 -33.32
N LEU A 373 -4.34 -18.76 -33.94
CA LEU A 373 -4.66 -20.05 -33.29
C LEU A 373 -3.48 -21.06 -33.29
N ALA A 374 -2.43 -20.81 -34.07
CA ALA A 374 -1.29 -21.72 -34.18
C ALA A 374 -0.19 -21.43 -33.14
N ASP A 375 0.00 -20.16 -32.77
CA ASP A 375 1.01 -19.77 -31.78
C ASP A 375 0.62 -20.06 -30.33
N ASP A 376 -0.69 -20.10 -30.03
CA ASP A 376 -1.21 -20.35 -28.67
C ASP A 376 -1.03 -21.82 -28.20
N LYS A 377 -0.71 -22.73 -29.13
CA LYS A 377 -0.42 -24.14 -28.81
C LYS A 377 1.07 -24.44 -28.53
N LYS A 378 1.99 -23.49 -28.72
CA LYS A 378 3.44 -23.72 -28.56
C LYS A 378 4.03 -23.20 -27.24
N GLN A 379 3.25 -22.60 -26.34
CA GLN A 379 3.75 -21.98 -25.09
C GLN A 379 3.30 -22.65 -23.78
N LEU A 380 2.99 -23.95 -23.78
CA LEU A 380 2.86 -24.73 -22.54
C LEU A 380 4.20 -25.42 -22.23
N PRO A 381 4.84 -25.15 -21.07
CA PRO A 381 6.00 -25.92 -20.63
C PRO A 381 5.56 -27.32 -20.22
N LEU A 382 6.13 -28.33 -20.88
CA LEU A 382 6.10 -29.73 -20.43
C LEU A 382 6.78 -29.82 -19.07
N VAL A 383 6.01 -29.95 -18.00
CA VAL A 383 6.50 -30.36 -16.68
C VAL A 383 6.55 -31.88 -16.69
N ASN A 384 7.77 -32.42 -16.65
CA ASN A 384 8.05 -33.84 -16.45
C ASN A 384 7.35 -34.35 -15.18
N ALA A 385 6.51 -35.37 -15.35
CA ALA A 385 6.04 -36.21 -14.27
C ALA A 385 6.79 -37.55 -14.37
N ASP A 386 7.96 -37.64 -13.73
CA ASP A 386 8.67 -38.89 -13.44
C ASP A 386 9.58 -38.68 -12.23
N ALA A 387 9.10 -39.09 -11.04
CA ALA A 387 9.90 -39.53 -9.89
C ALA A 387 8.98 -39.84 -8.67
N GLN A 388 8.25 -40.95 -8.74
CA GLN A 388 7.91 -41.73 -7.55
C GLN A 388 8.20 -43.21 -7.86
N LYS A 389 9.39 -43.64 -7.47
CA LYS A 389 9.69 -44.98 -6.97
C LYS A 389 10.86 -44.88 -6.00
#